data_AF-A0A8T5MNI0-F1
#
_entry.id   AF-A0A8T5MNI0-F1
#
_cell.length_a   1.000
_cell.length_b   1.000
_cell.length_c   1.000
_cell.angle_alpha   90.00
_cell.angle_beta   90.00
_cell.angle_gamma   90.00
#
_symmetry.space_group_name_H-M   'P 1'
#
loop_
_entity.id
_entity.type
_entity.pdbx_description
1 polymer ?
#
loop_
_entity_poly.entity_id
_entity_poly.type
_entity_poly.pdbx_seq_one_letter_code
_entity_poly.pdbx_strand_id
1 'polypeptide(L)'
;MKYTFTARGHRNILATHKNTLEFTKDKEMSLDGDCILGLEADFSIDELQKLAKSHSQLRMRIKAGEFTDEIEFTVNKNFSSEQELVIRFSEFSSDRTFGFRATKSAKQLDRKLVEKLKDPGQRITVEIEPLLKAVIFDFDDTIVDLKTAIDYTHQNLAKALFEKHGVYGPTTIRLLYDIDRMFSIRGMHSSPSNYDRHLWFEEYFKRVGIPPAQGEIEECVQLYWQHMMESVKPMQDAVSVLQELKKEYKIAVITDSDGERKIKIDRAKKVGLLGLIDVFIMSDDIGVNKPDMKFYSEVFGKLNVRANECIMVGDKPQVDLKLAKELGMKTVWMKHGSWAQMQGVNHFEYVDYEITGMKQLLEIIKDI
;
A
#
# COMPACT_ATOMS: atom_id res chain seq x y z
N MET A 1 -1.67 13.64 -7.53
CA MET A 1 -1.83 14.92 -8.30
C MET A 1 -2.56 14.62 -9.60
N LYS A 2 -3.46 15.47 -10.11
CA LYS A 2 -4.20 15.23 -11.36
C LYS A 2 -3.93 16.38 -12.32
N TYR A 3 -3.52 16.07 -13.54
CA TYR A 3 -3.35 17.04 -14.62
C TYR A 3 -4.51 16.93 -15.61
N THR A 4 -4.94 18.05 -16.19
CA THR A 4 -6.04 18.06 -17.15
C THR A 4 -5.73 19.05 -18.26
N PHE A 5 -6.00 18.63 -19.49
CA PHE A 5 -5.94 19.47 -20.67
C PHE A 5 -7.18 19.21 -21.54
N THR A 6 -7.43 20.10 -22.49
CA THR A 6 -8.51 19.95 -23.46
C THR A 6 -7.99 19.94 -24.89
N ALA A 7 -8.76 19.30 -25.74
CA ALA A 7 -8.53 19.24 -27.18
C ALA A 7 -9.87 19.37 -27.90
N ARG A 8 -9.83 19.47 -29.21
CA ARG A 8 -10.99 19.65 -30.08
C ARG A 8 -11.17 18.42 -30.97
N GLY A 9 -12.42 18.00 -31.12
CA GLY A 9 -12.80 16.98 -32.10
C GLY A 9 -12.62 17.47 -33.54
N HIS A 10 -12.61 16.54 -34.49
CA HIS A 10 -12.44 16.86 -35.90
C HIS A 10 -13.00 15.75 -36.80
N ARG A 11 -13.62 16.14 -37.91
CA ARG A 11 -14.36 15.26 -38.83
C ARG A 11 -13.53 14.10 -39.40
N ASN A 12 -12.21 14.25 -39.46
CA ASN A 12 -11.29 13.25 -40.01
C ASN A 12 -10.71 12.30 -38.95
N ILE A 13 -11.13 12.38 -37.68
CA ILE A 13 -10.65 11.46 -36.65
C ILE A 13 -11.14 10.03 -36.95
N LEU A 14 -10.20 9.12 -37.20
CA LEU A 14 -10.49 7.71 -37.44
C LEU A 14 -10.23 6.84 -36.21
N ALA A 15 -9.17 7.13 -35.46
CA ALA A 15 -8.70 6.34 -34.32
C ALA A 15 -8.64 4.83 -34.63
N THR A 16 -7.94 4.48 -35.72
CA THR A 16 -7.77 3.09 -36.19
C THR A 16 -6.34 2.58 -36.07
N HIS A 17 -5.39 3.43 -35.68
CA HIS A 17 -4.01 3.01 -35.53
C HIS A 17 -3.85 1.93 -34.44
N LYS A 18 -3.09 0.89 -34.76
CA LYS A 18 -2.94 -0.29 -33.89
C LYS A 18 -1.93 -0.12 -32.76
N ASN A 19 -1.04 0.87 -32.86
CA ASN A 19 0.12 0.96 -31.99
C ASN A 19 0.25 2.28 -31.24
N THR A 20 -0.55 3.29 -31.57
CA THR A 20 -0.42 4.63 -30.98
C THR A 20 -1.77 5.32 -30.83
N LEU A 21 -1.77 6.33 -29.98
CA LEU A 21 -2.77 7.39 -29.93
C LEU A 21 -2.06 8.72 -29.71
N GLU A 22 -2.66 9.80 -30.18
CA GLU A 22 -2.01 11.10 -30.27
C GLU A 22 -2.98 12.26 -30.00
N PHE A 23 -2.49 13.28 -29.29
CA PHE A 23 -3.09 14.61 -29.24
C PHE A 23 -2.11 15.63 -29.80
N THR A 24 -2.56 16.52 -30.68
CA THR A 24 -1.71 17.53 -31.33
C THR A 24 -2.24 18.95 -31.06
N LYS A 25 -1.34 19.92 -31.04
CA LYS A 25 -1.68 21.36 -31.03
C LYS A 25 -2.03 21.91 -32.41
N ASP A 26 -1.91 21.10 -33.47
CA ASP A 26 -2.28 21.50 -34.82
C ASP A 26 -3.77 21.82 -34.93
N LYS A 27 -4.10 22.73 -35.85
CA LYS A 27 -5.49 23.14 -36.13
C LYS A 27 -6.18 22.25 -37.16
N GLU A 28 -5.39 21.59 -38.00
CA GLU A 28 -5.86 20.77 -39.12
C GLU A 28 -5.12 19.44 -39.12
N MET A 29 -5.75 18.41 -39.65
CA MET A 29 -5.14 17.08 -39.81
C MET A 29 -5.38 16.52 -41.21
N SER A 30 -4.40 15.77 -41.73
CA SER A 30 -4.57 15.00 -42.96
C SER A 30 -5.49 13.80 -42.76
N LEU A 31 -5.95 13.19 -43.85
CA LEU A 31 -6.73 11.95 -43.82
C LEU A 31 -5.91 10.72 -43.39
N ASP A 32 -4.58 10.84 -43.38
CA ASP A 32 -3.66 9.75 -43.03
C ASP A 32 -3.37 9.66 -41.52
N GLY A 33 -3.78 10.67 -40.74
CA GLY A 33 -3.58 10.75 -39.29
C GLY A 33 -4.50 9.82 -38.50
N ASP A 34 -4.32 8.51 -38.60
CA ASP A 34 -5.26 7.51 -38.06
C ASP A 34 -5.09 7.22 -36.55
N CYS A 35 -4.10 7.83 -35.89
CA CYS A 35 -3.86 7.76 -34.45
C CYS A 35 -4.32 9.01 -33.66
N ILE A 36 -4.65 10.10 -34.34
CA ILE A 36 -5.00 11.38 -33.71
C ILE A 36 -6.39 11.28 -33.09
N LEU A 37 -6.51 11.69 -31.83
CA LEU A 37 -7.74 11.70 -31.05
C LEU A 37 -8.28 13.11 -30.81
N GLY A 38 -7.46 14.14 -30.97
CA GLY A 38 -7.88 15.53 -30.77
C GLY A 38 -6.83 16.52 -31.24
N LEU A 39 -7.31 17.65 -31.76
CA LEU A 39 -6.54 18.77 -32.28
C LEU A 39 -6.60 19.95 -31.31
N GLU A 40 -5.85 21.01 -31.59
CA GLU A 40 -5.81 22.24 -30.77
C GLU A 40 -5.64 21.93 -29.27
N ALA A 41 -4.84 20.91 -28.95
CA ALA A 41 -4.66 20.47 -27.58
C ALA A 41 -3.92 21.52 -26.75
N ASP A 42 -4.40 21.83 -25.56
CA ASP A 42 -3.85 22.89 -24.70
C ASP A 42 -2.87 22.37 -23.64
N PHE A 43 -2.28 21.19 -23.83
CA PHE A 43 -1.39 20.60 -22.82
C PHE A 43 -0.11 21.43 -22.58
N SER A 44 0.31 21.45 -21.32
CA SER A 44 1.53 22.06 -20.80
C SER A 44 2.63 21.01 -20.67
N ILE A 45 3.74 21.22 -21.37
CA ILE A 45 4.92 20.36 -21.29
C ILE A 45 5.49 20.32 -19.86
N ASP A 46 5.52 21.46 -19.16
CA ASP A 46 6.08 21.56 -17.81
C ASP A 46 5.30 20.70 -16.81
N GLU A 47 3.97 20.71 -16.90
CA GLU A 47 3.12 19.91 -16.01
C GLU A 47 3.22 18.41 -16.32
N LEU A 48 3.29 18.05 -17.61
CA LEU A 48 3.53 16.67 -18.03
C LEU A 48 4.91 16.16 -17.58
N GLN A 49 5.95 16.98 -17.67
CA GLN A 49 7.30 16.63 -17.20
C GLN A 49 7.37 16.54 -15.68
N LYS A 50 6.62 17.37 -14.93
CA LYS A 50 6.49 17.22 -13.47
C LYS A 50 5.87 15.87 -13.12
N LEU A 51 4.75 15.50 -13.76
CA LEU A 51 4.14 14.18 -13.59
C LEU A 51 5.12 13.05 -13.92
N ALA A 52 5.85 13.19 -15.03
CA ALA A 52 6.77 12.15 -15.48
C ALA A 52 7.98 11.94 -14.56
N LYS A 53 8.40 12.98 -13.83
CA LYS A 53 9.49 12.88 -12.85
C LYS A 53 9.06 12.15 -11.58
N SER A 54 7.79 12.26 -11.19
CA SER A 54 7.27 11.74 -9.91
C SER A 54 6.64 10.36 -9.99
N HIS A 55 6.25 9.89 -11.18
CA HIS A 55 5.52 8.63 -11.35
C HIS A 55 6.01 7.84 -12.56
N SER A 56 5.95 6.50 -12.45
CA SER A 56 6.32 5.61 -13.56
C SER A 56 5.11 5.10 -14.34
N GLN A 57 3.95 4.95 -13.70
CA GLN A 57 2.69 4.60 -14.36
C GLN A 57 1.66 5.72 -14.19
N LEU A 58 0.98 6.02 -15.30
CA LEU A 58 -0.11 6.98 -15.32
C LEU A 58 -1.35 6.35 -15.97
N ARG A 59 -2.51 6.82 -15.55
CA ARG A 59 -3.78 6.63 -16.22
C ARG A 59 -4.16 7.91 -16.95
N MET A 60 -4.59 7.77 -18.20
CA MET A 60 -5.24 8.84 -18.95
C MET A 60 -6.72 8.49 -19.17
N ARG A 61 -7.60 9.40 -18.79
CA ARG A 61 -9.04 9.34 -19.04
C ARG A 61 -9.41 10.36 -20.11
N ILE A 62 -10.04 9.89 -21.19
CA ILE A 62 -10.44 10.70 -22.33
C ILE A 62 -11.96 10.80 -22.32
N LYS A 63 -12.49 12.02 -22.21
CA LYS A 63 -13.92 12.29 -22.12
C LYS A 63 -14.41 13.18 -23.27
N ALA A 64 -15.51 12.78 -23.90
CA ALA A 64 -16.24 13.60 -24.87
C ALA A 64 -17.75 13.40 -24.69
N GLY A 65 -18.46 14.44 -24.27
CA GLY A 65 -19.87 14.35 -23.91
C GLY A 65 -20.08 13.43 -22.70
N GLU A 66 -21.01 12.48 -22.82
CA GLU A 66 -21.21 11.42 -21.81
C GLU A 66 -20.21 10.26 -21.93
N PHE A 67 -19.48 10.15 -23.04
CA PHE A 67 -18.57 9.03 -23.29
C PHE A 67 -17.22 9.28 -22.64
N THR A 68 -16.66 8.21 -22.06
CA THR A 68 -15.36 8.22 -21.41
C THR A 68 -14.66 6.91 -21.67
N ASP A 69 -13.36 6.96 -21.94
CA ASP A 69 -12.51 5.78 -22.00
C ASP A 69 -11.20 6.02 -21.24
N GLU A 70 -10.58 4.93 -20.77
CA GLU A 70 -9.37 4.96 -19.94
C GLU A 70 -8.27 4.10 -20.56
N ILE A 71 -7.04 4.64 -20.48
CA ILE A 71 -5.79 3.97 -20.85
C ILE A 71 -4.80 4.09 -19.70
N GLU A 72 -3.98 3.06 -19.50
CA GLU A 72 -2.87 3.06 -18.53
C GLU A 72 -1.57 2.83 -19.31
N PHE A 73 -0.48 3.48 -18.91
CA PHE A 73 0.79 3.41 -19.63
C PHE A 73 1.99 3.69 -18.72
N THR A 74 3.15 3.19 -19.13
CA THR A 74 4.45 3.53 -18.53
C THR A 74 4.94 4.86 -19.08
N VAL A 75 5.40 5.76 -18.22
CA VAL A 75 5.85 7.11 -18.56
C VAL A 75 7.20 7.09 -19.26
N ASN A 76 7.34 7.90 -20.32
CA ASN A 76 8.63 8.29 -20.87
C ASN A 76 9.20 9.52 -20.15
N LYS A 77 10.21 9.33 -19.30
CA LYS A 77 10.87 10.43 -18.57
C LYS A 77 11.60 11.42 -19.49
N ASN A 78 11.84 11.05 -20.76
CA ASN A 78 12.52 11.88 -21.76
C ASN A 78 11.56 12.64 -22.69
N PHE A 79 10.27 12.70 -22.37
CA PHE A 79 9.29 13.45 -23.18
C PHE A 79 9.64 14.94 -23.24
N SER A 80 9.70 15.49 -24.45
CA SER A 80 10.14 16.87 -24.70
C SER A 80 9.40 17.59 -25.84
N SER A 81 8.34 17.00 -26.39
CA SER A 81 7.58 17.64 -27.48
C SER A 81 6.58 18.67 -26.95
N GLU A 82 6.62 19.87 -27.55
CA GLU A 82 5.64 20.92 -27.28
C GLU A 82 4.39 20.84 -28.17
N GLN A 83 4.47 20.08 -29.26
CA GLN A 83 3.47 20.04 -30.33
C GLN A 83 2.58 18.81 -30.27
N GLU A 84 3.15 17.65 -29.95
CA GLU A 84 2.47 16.35 -30.04
C GLU A 84 2.67 15.55 -28.76
N LEU A 85 1.58 14.94 -28.29
CA LEU A 85 1.54 14.04 -27.15
C LEU A 85 1.17 12.63 -27.63
N VAL A 86 2.16 11.75 -27.79
CA VAL A 86 1.97 10.39 -28.29
C VAL A 86 2.06 9.37 -27.16
N ILE A 87 1.07 8.48 -27.08
CA ILE A 87 1.11 7.29 -26.24
C ILE A 87 1.19 6.06 -27.13
N ARG A 88 2.11 5.14 -26.80
CA ARG A 88 2.44 3.98 -27.63
C ARG A 88 2.14 2.67 -26.93
N PHE A 89 1.71 1.70 -27.73
CA PHE A 89 1.57 0.31 -27.33
C PHE A 89 2.93 -0.40 -27.27
N SER A 90 3.87 0.00 -28.13
CA SER A 90 5.25 -0.51 -28.16
C SER A 90 6.20 0.31 -27.30
N GLU A 91 7.46 -0.14 -27.21
CA GLU A 91 8.56 0.55 -26.52
C GLU A 91 9.34 1.50 -27.43
N PHE A 92 8.90 1.71 -28.67
CA PHE A 92 9.55 2.66 -29.56
C PHE A 92 9.48 4.07 -28.95
N SER A 93 10.60 4.79 -28.91
CA SER A 93 10.68 6.12 -28.31
C SER A 93 11.04 7.20 -29.31
N SER A 94 10.48 8.38 -29.08
CA SER A 94 10.76 9.65 -29.76
C SER A 94 10.51 10.77 -28.76
N ASP A 95 10.97 11.98 -29.04
CA ASP A 95 10.72 13.21 -28.26
C ASP A 95 9.23 13.46 -27.94
N ARG A 96 8.34 13.11 -28.88
CA ARG A 96 6.88 13.17 -28.76
C ARG A 96 6.23 12.02 -28.01
N THR A 97 6.97 10.98 -27.65
CA THR A 97 6.41 9.85 -26.90
C THR A 97 6.35 10.20 -25.42
N PHE A 98 5.15 10.31 -24.86
CA PHE A 98 4.96 10.49 -23.42
C PHE A 98 4.71 9.17 -22.68
N GLY A 99 4.17 8.16 -23.37
CA GLY A 99 3.85 6.87 -22.76
C GLY A 99 4.17 5.67 -23.64
N PHE A 100 4.51 4.56 -22.99
CA PHE A 100 4.79 3.25 -23.58
C PHE A 100 3.90 2.17 -22.98
N ARG A 101 3.89 0.99 -23.63
CA ARG A 101 3.19 -0.22 -23.14
C ARG A 101 1.74 0.07 -22.74
N ALA A 102 1.08 0.95 -23.49
CA ALA A 102 -0.26 1.37 -23.17
C ALA A 102 -1.24 0.19 -23.23
N THR A 103 -2.23 0.17 -22.32
CA THR A 103 -3.23 -0.91 -22.29
C THR A 103 -4.17 -0.90 -23.50
N LYS A 104 -4.25 0.23 -24.22
CA LYS A 104 -5.03 0.40 -25.45
C LYS A 104 -4.28 1.26 -26.47
N SER A 105 -4.45 0.91 -27.73
CA SER A 105 -4.17 1.77 -28.89
C SER A 105 -5.42 2.57 -29.30
N ALA A 106 -5.28 3.51 -30.25
CA ALA A 106 -6.43 4.24 -30.80
C ALA A 106 -7.54 3.28 -31.32
N LYS A 107 -7.14 2.17 -31.97
CA LYS A 107 -8.07 1.14 -32.47
C LYS A 107 -8.87 0.40 -31.39
N GLN A 108 -8.42 0.43 -30.14
CA GLN A 108 -9.08 -0.29 -29.04
C GLN A 108 -9.99 0.61 -28.19
N LEU A 109 -10.06 1.91 -28.48
CA LEU A 109 -10.96 2.82 -27.79
C LEU A 109 -12.44 2.49 -28.09
N ASP A 110 -13.32 2.85 -27.16
CA ASP A 110 -14.77 2.74 -27.32
C ASP A 110 -15.20 3.48 -28.60
N ARG A 111 -15.89 2.77 -29.50
CA ARG A 111 -16.31 3.33 -30.79
C ARG A 111 -17.31 4.47 -30.62
N LYS A 112 -18.15 4.47 -29.57
CA LYS A 112 -19.07 5.58 -29.27
C LYS A 112 -18.31 6.85 -28.88
N LEU A 113 -17.23 6.70 -28.11
CA LEU A 113 -16.33 7.81 -27.82
C LEU A 113 -15.74 8.33 -29.14
N VAL A 114 -15.15 7.45 -29.96
CA VAL A 114 -14.51 7.82 -31.24
C VAL A 114 -15.48 8.54 -32.18
N GLU A 115 -16.72 8.06 -32.33
CA GLU A 115 -17.73 8.75 -33.14
C GLU A 115 -18.02 10.15 -32.61
N LYS A 116 -18.00 10.35 -31.28
CA LYS A 116 -18.16 11.68 -30.69
C LYS A 116 -16.95 12.59 -30.95
N LEU A 117 -15.74 12.05 -31.00
CA LEU A 117 -14.52 12.81 -31.34
C LEU A 117 -14.57 13.36 -32.77
N LYS A 118 -15.36 12.78 -33.68
CA LYS A 118 -15.48 13.27 -35.06
C LYS A 118 -16.22 14.60 -35.19
N ASP A 119 -16.95 15.03 -34.16
CA ASP A 119 -17.67 16.30 -34.17
C ASP A 119 -16.69 17.48 -33.98
N PRO A 120 -16.53 18.39 -34.96
CA PRO A 120 -15.63 19.54 -34.83
C PRO A 120 -16.03 20.54 -33.72
N GLY A 121 -17.27 20.48 -33.23
CA GLY A 121 -17.72 21.26 -32.07
C GLY A 121 -17.45 20.57 -30.73
N GLN A 122 -17.01 19.31 -30.74
CA GLN A 122 -16.82 18.54 -29.51
C GLN A 122 -15.55 18.98 -28.77
N ARG A 123 -15.73 19.43 -27.53
CA ARG A 123 -14.62 19.61 -26.59
C ARG A 123 -14.25 18.27 -25.95
N ILE A 124 -12.99 17.91 -26.04
CA ILE A 124 -12.42 16.70 -25.45
C ILE A 124 -11.71 17.12 -24.17
N THR A 125 -11.99 16.43 -23.06
CA THR A 125 -11.26 16.62 -21.81
C THR A 125 -10.39 15.39 -21.56
N VAL A 126 -9.10 15.62 -21.35
CA VAL A 126 -8.13 14.57 -21.07
C VAL A 126 -7.58 14.80 -19.68
N GLU A 127 -7.76 13.80 -18.82
CA GLU A 127 -7.28 13.80 -17.45
C GLU A 127 -6.16 12.79 -17.32
N ILE A 128 -5.02 13.17 -16.74
CA ILE A 128 -3.89 12.28 -16.47
C ILE A 128 -3.63 12.26 -14.97
N GLU A 129 -3.62 11.07 -14.39
CA GLU A 129 -3.39 10.86 -12.95
C GLU A 129 -2.47 9.66 -12.68
N PRO A 130 -1.73 9.65 -11.56
CA PRO A 130 -1.01 8.48 -11.08
C PRO A 130 -1.95 7.29 -10.87
N LEU A 131 -1.43 6.09 -11.16
CA LEU A 131 -2.19 4.87 -10.95
C LEU A 131 -2.36 4.55 -9.46
N LEU A 132 -1.29 4.71 -8.69
CA LEU A 132 -1.27 4.48 -7.25
C LEU A 132 -1.98 5.62 -6.50
N LYS A 133 -2.91 5.25 -5.61
CA LYS A 133 -3.73 6.17 -4.81
C LYS A 133 -3.61 5.92 -3.31
N ALA A 134 -3.33 4.69 -2.90
CA ALA A 134 -3.24 4.32 -1.49
C ALA A 134 -2.07 3.40 -1.18
N VAL A 135 -1.51 3.59 0.02
CA VAL A 135 -0.51 2.70 0.64
C VAL A 135 -1.16 2.06 1.84
N ILE A 136 -1.26 0.73 1.83
CA ILE A 136 -1.80 -0.07 2.92
C ILE A 136 -0.63 -0.68 3.67
N PHE A 137 -0.60 -0.52 4.98
CA PHE A 137 0.44 -1.05 5.85
C PHE A 137 -0.12 -2.10 6.80
N ASP A 138 0.66 -3.14 7.07
CA ASP A 138 0.62 -3.78 8.37
C ASP A 138 1.16 -2.84 9.47
N PHE A 139 0.83 -3.13 10.73
CA PHE A 139 1.24 -2.32 11.87
C PHE A 139 2.55 -2.79 12.49
N ASP A 140 2.55 -4.00 13.06
CA ASP A 140 3.59 -4.53 13.94
C ASP A 140 4.75 -5.11 13.14
N ASP A 141 5.98 -4.68 13.45
CA ASP A 141 7.20 -4.97 12.68
C ASP A 141 7.21 -4.41 11.24
N THR A 142 6.23 -3.57 10.91
CA THR A 142 6.18 -2.83 9.63
C THR A 142 6.34 -1.31 9.85
N ILE A 143 5.42 -0.66 10.54
CA ILE A 143 5.50 0.78 10.88
C ILE A 143 5.77 1.04 12.37
N VAL A 144 5.64 0.01 13.21
CA VAL A 144 6.02 0.01 14.63
C VAL A 144 7.02 -1.11 14.88
N ASP A 145 8.09 -0.85 15.63
CA ASP A 145 9.10 -1.86 15.97
C ASP A 145 8.62 -2.70 17.18
N LEU A 146 7.79 -3.71 16.89
CA LEU A 146 7.22 -4.58 17.91
C LEU A 146 8.31 -5.49 18.50
N LYS A 147 9.22 -6.01 17.67
CA LYS A 147 10.31 -6.87 18.10
C LYS A 147 11.11 -6.25 19.25
N THR A 148 11.58 -5.00 19.08
CA THR A 148 12.34 -4.32 20.13
C THR A 148 11.50 -4.07 21.39
N ALA A 149 10.20 -3.78 21.24
CA ALA A 149 9.30 -3.57 22.37
C ALA A 149 9.05 -4.87 23.16
N ILE A 150 8.84 -5.99 22.48
CA ILE A 150 8.73 -7.32 23.11
C ILE A 150 10.03 -7.68 23.82
N ASP A 151 11.18 -7.46 23.18
CA ASP A 151 12.48 -7.75 23.77
C ASP A 151 12.68 -7.01 25.11
N TYR A 152 12.33 -5.72 25.16
CA TYR A 152 12.35 -4.94 26.39
C TYR A 152 11.32 -5.44 27.43
N THR A 153 10.10 -5.71 26.98
CA THR A 153 8.99 -6.13 27.84
C THR A 153 9.31 -7.44 28.55
N HIS A 154 9.76 -8.45 27.80
CA HIS A 154 10.10 -9.76 28.37
C HIS A 154 11.30 -9.69 29.33
N GLN A 155 12.30 -8.84 29.05
CA GLN A 155 13.43 -8.67 29.97
C GLN A 155 13.03 -8.09 31.33
N ASN A 156 12.21 -7.04 31.33
CA ASN A 156 11.78 -6.39 32.58
C ASN A 156 10.77 -7.25 33.34
N LEU A 157 9.84 -7.89 32.63
CA LEU A 157 8.89 -8.83 33.22
C LEU A 157 9.59 -10.04 33.85
N ALA A 158 10.60 -10.61 33.17
CA ALA A 158 11.39 -11.70 33.73
C ALA A 158 12.13 -11.29 35.02
N LYS A 159 12.62 -10.05 35.08
CA LYS A 159 13.24 -9.50 36.30
C LYS A 159 12.23 -9.39 37.45
N ALA A 160 11.03 -8.86 37.20
CA ALA A 160 9.99 -8.76 38.21
C ALA A 160 9.52 -10.13 38.73
N LEU A 161 9.33 -11.09 37.82
CA LEU A 161 8.97 -12.48 38.17
C LEU A 161 10.07 -13.17 38.98
N PHE A 162 11.34 -12.88 38.68
CA PHE A 162 12.46 -13.38 39.47
C PHE A 162 12.46 -12.81 40.90
N GLU A 163 12.33 -11.50 41.05
CA GLU A 163 12.35 -10.86 42.36
C GLU A 163 11.25 -11.40 43.28
N LYS A 164 10.10 -11.77 42.70
CA LYS A 164 8.95 -12.31 43.43
C LYS A 164 9.05 -13.81 43.74
N HIS A 165 9.47 -14.63 42.77
CA HIS A 165 9.41 -16.11 42.89
C HIS A 165 10.78 -16.79 43.00
N GLY A 166 11.88 -16.05 42.88
CA GLY A 166 13.24 -16.62 42.85
C GLY A 166 13.56 -17.43 41.58
N VAL A 167 12.70 -17.38 40.56
CA VAL A 167 12.88 -18.10 39.28
C VAL A 167 13.84 -17.32 38.37
N TYR A 168 15.16 -17.58 38.44
CA TYR A 168 16.15 -16.85 37.63
C TYR A 168 16.35 -17.48 36.24
N GLY A 169 16.57 -16.61 35.25
CA GLY A 169 17.55 -16.87 34.19
C GLY A 169 17.05 -16.78 32.74
N PRO A 170 17.94 -17.15 31.79
CA PRO A 170 17.61 -17.27 30.36
C PRO A 170 16.36 -18.12 30.08
N THR A 171 16.03 -19.04 31.00
CA THR A 171 14.85 -19.90 30.92
C THR A 171 13.53 -19.13 31.02
N THR A 172 13.42 -18.12 31.90
CA THR A 172 12.18 -17.31 32.02
C THR A 172 11.95 -16.48 30.78
N ILE A 173 12.98 -15.77 30.31
CA ILE A 173 12.91 -14.98 29.08
C ILE A 173 12.55 -15.87 27.89
N ARG A 174 13.26 -17.00 27.73
CA ARG A 174 12.97 -17.97 26.67
C ARG A 174 11.53 -18.50 26.75
N LEU A 175 11.05 -18.80 27.96
CA LEU A 175 9.69 -19.28 28.18
C LEU A 175 8.65 -18.23 27.77
N LEU A 176 8.86 -16.95 28.09
CA LEU A 176 7.99 -15.86 27.65
C LEU A 176 7.95 -15.77 26.10
N TYR A 177 9.10 -15.86 25.42
CA TYR A 177 9.12 -15.92 23.95
C TYR A 177 8.45 -17.17 23.38
N ASP A 178 8.63 -18.33 24.01
CA ASP A 178 8.02 -19.59 23.55
C ASP A 178 6.49 -19.53 23.69
N ILE A 179 6.00 -18.92 24.78
CA ILE A 179 4.57 -18.67 25.01
C ILE A 179 4.03 -17.66 24.01
N ASP A 180 4.68 -16.51 23.84
CA ASP A 180 4.31 -15.49 22.85
C ASP A 180 4.19 -16.13 21.46
N ARG A 181 5.24 -16.80 20.99
CA ARG A 181 5.25 -17.47 19.69
C ARG A 181 4.11 -18.47 19.56
N MET A 182 3.89 -19.30 20.57
CA MET A 182 2.83 -20.30 20.56
C MET A 182 1.45 -19.66 20.41
N PHE A 183 1.15 -18.64 21.21
CA PHE A 183 -0.14 -17.96 21.18
C PHE A 183 -0.32 -17.10 19.93
N SER A 184 0.74 -16.44 19.46
CA SER A 184 0.74 -15.70 18.19
C SER A 184 0.41 -16.62 17.00
N ILE A 185 0.99 -17.82 16.93
CA ILE A 185 0.65 -18.83 15.90
C ILE A 185 -0.81 -19.28 16.03
N ARG A 186 -1.29 -19.55 17.25
CA ARG A 186 -2.71 -19.92 17.47
C ARG A 186 -3.67 -18.79 17.11
N GLY A 187 -3.31 -17.54 17.41
CA GLY A 187 -4.08 -16.35 17.05
C GLY A 187 -4.27 -16.22 15.55
N MET A 188 -3.18 -16.39 14.78
CA MET A 188 -3.24 -16.35 13.31
C MET A 188 -4.12 -17.45 12.72
N HIS A 189 -4.21 -18.64 13.32
CA HIS A 189 -4.87 -19.81 12.71
C HIS A 189 -6.20 -20.23 13.35
N SER A 190 -6.58 -19.69 14.51
CA SER A 190 -7.72 -20.22 15.28
C SER A 190 -8.70 -19.16 15.77
N SER A 191 -8.30 -18.28 16.69
CA SER A 191 -9.22 -17.34 17.35
C SER A 191 -8.49 -16.10 17.88
N PRO A 192 -9.08 -14.89 17.77
CA PRO A 192 -8.58 -13.67 18.38
C PRO A 192 -8.41 -13.75 19.91
N SER A 193 -9.15 -14.63 20.59
CA SER A 193 -9.00 -14.84 22.04
C SER A 193 -7.59 -15.33 22.44
N ASN A 194 -6.82 -15.89 21.50
CA ASN A 194 -5.42 -16.27 21.77
C ASN A 194 -4.50 -15.07 21.98
N TYR A 195 -4.95 -13.84 21.72
CA TYR A 195 -4.21 -12.63 22.07
C TYR A 195 -4.52 -12.15 23.50
N ASP A 196 -5.36 -12.83 24.27
CA ASP A 196 -5.57 -12.50 25.68
C ASP A 196 -4.33 -12.85 26.51
N ARG A 197 -3.72 -11.83 27.12
CA ARG A 197 -2.49 -11.98 27.92
C ARG A 197 -2.72 -12.72 29.22
N HIS A 198 -3.96 -12.81 29.73
CA HIS A 198 -4.29 -13.65 30.88
C HIS A 198 -3.96 -15.13 30.58
N LEU A 199 -4.37 -15.63 29.40
CA LEU A 199 -4.09 -17.01 28.98
C LEU A 199 -2.58 -17.27 28.84
N TRP A 200 -1.80 -16.26 28.46
CA TRP A 200 -0.36 -16.37 28.31
C TRP A 200 0.30 -16.56 29.67
N PHE A 201 -0.13 -15.78 30.67
CA PHE A 201 0.37 -15.89 32.03
C PHE A 201 -0.14 -17.14 32.76
N GLU A 202 -1.37 -17.59 32.52
CA GLU A 202 -1.85 -18.89 32.98
C GLU A 202 -0.94 -20.03 32.49
N GLU A 203 -0.62 -20.04 31.19
CA GLU A 203 0.30 -21.03 30.62
C GLU A 203 1.72 -20.88 31.17
N TYR A 204 2.19 -19.65 31.43
CA TYR A 204 3.47 -19.40 32.08
C TYR A 204 3.53 -20.07 33.46
N PHE A 205 2.59 -19.74 34.36
CA PHE A 205 2.53 -20.29 35.72
C PHE A 205 2.41 -21.82 35.72
N LYS A 206 1.60 -22.35 34.81
CA LYS A 206 1.48 -23.79 34.59
C LYS A 206 2.81 -24.45 34.19
N ARG A 207 3.60 -23.83 33.30
CA ARG A 207 4.88 -24.37 32.83
C ARG A 207 6.00 -24.26 33.85
N VAL A 208 6.01 -23.21 34.67
CA VAL A 208 6.97 -23.09 35.78
C VAL A 208 6.58 -23.93 37.00
N GLY A 209 5.34 -24.44 37.06
CA GLY A 209 4.86 -25.29 38.14
C GLY A 209 4.59 -24.55 39.45
N ILE A 210 4.38 -23.23 39.37
CA ILE A 210 4.11 -22.36 40.52
C ILE A 210 2.68 -21.85 40.38
N PRO A 211 1.77 -22.14 41.33
CA PRO A 211 0.44 -21.56 41.32
C PRO A 211 0.52 -20.04 41.55
N PRO A 212 -0.16 -19.21 40.73
CA PRO A 212 -0.15 -17.76 40.93
C PRO A 212 -0.91 -17.40 42.21
N ALA A 213 -0.41 -16.38 42.92
CA ALA A 213 -1.15 -15.76 44.02
C ALA A 213 -2.41 -15.05 43.52
N GLN A 214 -3.34 -14.72 44.42
CA GLN A 214 -4.54 -13.98 44.06
C GLN A 214 -4.17 -12.62 43.42
N GLY A 215 -4.68 -12.36 42.22
CA GLY A 215 -4.42 -11.12 41.46
C GLY A 215 -3.09 -11.09 40.71
N GLU A 216 -2.25 -12.11 40.84
CA GLU A 216 -0.90 -12.08 40.26
C GLU A 216 -0.87 -12.13 38.73
N ILE A 217 -1.79 -12.86 38.09
CA ILE A 217 -1.93 -12.85 36.64
C ILE A 217 -2.28 -11.44 36.14
N GLU A 218 -3.19 -10.75 36.84
CA GLU A 218 -3.58 -9.37 36.53
C GLU A 218 -2.39 -8.41 36.66
N GLU A 219 -1.60 -8.54 37.73
CA GLU A 219 -0.35 -7.77 37.89
C GLU A 219 0.62 -8.00 36.72
N CYS A 220 0.76 -9.25 36.27
CA CYS A 220 1.63 -9.58 35.13
C CYS A 220 1.12 -8.98 33.81
N VAL A 221 -0.19 -9.01 33.57
CA VAL A 221 -0.81 -8.37 32.39
C VAL A 221 -0.59 -6.86 32.40
N GLN A 222 -0.81 -6.22 33.56
CA GLN A 222 -0.59 -4.79 33.72
C GLN A 222 0.87 -4.41 33.50
N LEU A 223 1.82 -5.16 34.09
CA LEU A 223 3.26 -4.94 33.89
C LEU A 223 3.69 -5.17 32.44
N TYR A 224 3.14 -6.19 31.76
CA TYR A 224 3.41 -6.43 30.35
C TYR A 224 3.02 -5.22 29.51
N TRP A 225 1.79 -4.74 29.64
CA TRP A 225 1.31 -3.61 28.86
C TRP A 225 1.99 -2.29 29.25
N GLN A 226 2.36 -2.12 30.53
CA GLN A 226 3.16 -0.99 30.96
C GLN A 226 4.52 -0.97 30.23
N HIS A 227 5.29 -2.06 30.28
CA HIS A 227 6.61 -2.12 29.65
C HIS A 227 6.53 -2.08 28.12
N MET A 228 5.48 -2.67 27.52
CA MET A 228 5.24 -2.55 26.08
C MET A 228 4.97 -1.10 25.70
N MET A 229 4.12 -0.41 26.46
CA MET A 229 3.87 1.00 26.24
C MET A 229 5.13 1.82 26.47
N GLU A 230 5.95 1.56 27.48
CA GLU A 230 7.22 2.27 27.74
C GLU A 230 8.18 2.17 26.56
N SER A 231 8.27 0.99 25.94
CA SER A 231 9.28 0.65 24.94
C SER A 231 8.86 0.83 23.49
N VAL A 232 7.54 0.90 23.20
CA VAL A 232 7.05 1.02 21.82
C VAL A 232 7.61 2.26 21.11
N LYS A 233 8.13 2.04 19.91
CA LYS A 233 8.71 3.07 19.04
C LYS A 233 8.22 2.87 17.60
N PRO A 234 8.12 3.95 16.81
CA PRO A 234 7.89 3.79 15.38
C PRO A 234 9.09 3.06 14.78
N MET A 235 8.84 2.31 13.70
CA MET A 235 9.92 1.78 12.87
C MET A 235 10.82 2.93 12.41
N GLN A 236 12.12 2.67 12.23
CA GLN A 236 13.06 3.70 11.82
C GLN A 236 12.55 4.43 10.55
N ASP A 237 12.53 5.76 10.61
CA ASP A 237 12.00 6.66 9.57
C ASP A 237 10.50 6.51 9.23
N ALA A 238 9.71 5.68 9.92
CA ALA A 238 8.30 5.47 9.57
C ALA A 238 7.48 6.77 9.64
N VAL A 239 7.64 7.58 10.69
CA VAL A 239 6.88 8.84 10.84
C VAL A 239 7.17 9.80 9.68
N SER A 240 8.44 10.01 9.33
CA SER A 240 8.81 10.92 8.25
C SER A 240 8.41 10.40 6.88
N VAL A 241 8.52 9.09 6.64
CA VAL A 241 8.07 8.45 5.40
C VAL A 241 6.56 8.55 5.25
N LEU A 242 5.77 8.27 6.30
CA LEU A 242 4.32 8.40 6.24
C LEU A 242 3.88 9.85 6.07
N GLN A 243 4.59 10.82 6.66
CA GLN A 243 4.36 12.25 6.40
C GLN A 243 4.57 12.61 4.92
N GLU A 244 5.62 12.07 4.29
CA GLU A 244 5.87 12.30 2.87
C GLU A 244 4.78 11.66 2.01
N LEU A 245 4.44 10.39 2.27
CA LEU A 245 3.40 9.68 1.53
C LEU A 245 2.04 10.36 1.64
N LYS A 246 1.68 10.88 2.82
CA LYS A 246 0.38 11.53 3.06
C LYS A 246 0.13 12.75 2.19
N LYS A 247 1.19 13.37 1.64
CA LYS A 247 1.05 14.51 0.72
C LYS A 247 0.35 14.13 -0.57
N GLU A 248 0.48 12.87 -1.01
CA GLU A 248 0.02 12.42 -2.32
C GLU A 248 -0.89 11.19 -2.27
N TYR A 249 -0.74 10.34 -1.25
CA TYR A 249 -1.41 9.05 -1.13
C TYR A 249 -2.29 9.00 0.11
N LYS A 250 -3.35 8.19 0.02
CA LYS A 250 -4.11 7.77 1.20
C LYS A 250 -3.35 6.68 1.95
N ILE A 251 -3.39 6.73 3.28
CA ILE A 251 -2.69 5.77 4.13
C ILE A 251 -3.71 4.94 4.89
N ALA A 252 -3.66 3.62 4.70
CA ALA A 252 -4.43 2.67 5.48
C ALA A 252 -3.51 1.78 6.33
N VAL A 253 -4.02 1.35 7.47
CA VAL A 253 -3.42 0.30 8.30
C VAL A 253 -4.42 -0.82 8.48
N ILE A 254 -3.99 -2.06 8.24
CA ILE A 254 -4.73 -3.28 8.55
C ILE A 254 -3.91 -4.15 9.50
N THR A 255 -4.51 -4.65 10.57
CA THR A 255 -3.76 -5.36 11.61
C THR A 255 -4.65 -6.29 12.43
N ASP A 256 -4.06 -7.35 12.97
CA ASP A 256 -4.73 -8.24 13.91
C ASP A 256 -4.74 -7.63 15.33
N SER A 257 -5.66 -8.08 16.17
CA SER A 257 -5.88 -7.58 17.54
C SER A 257 -4.67 -7.80 18.45
N ASP A 258 -4.50 -6.90 19.42
CA ASP A 258 -3.60 -7.08 20.55
C ASP A 258 -4.26 -7.88 21.70
N GLY A 259 -5.50 -8.35 21.51
CA GLY A 259 -6.37 -8.92 22.57
C GLY A 259 -7.20 -7.85 23.27
N GLU A 260 -6.75 -6.60 23.22
CA GLU A 260 -7.45 -5.42 23.71
C GLU A 260 -7.36 -4.28 22.68
N ARG A 261 -8.49 -3.98 22.02
CA ARG A 261 -8.59 -2.97 20.95
C ARG A 261 -7.93 -1.63 21.29
N LYS A 262 -8.08 -1.16 22.54
CA LYS A 262 -7.61 0.16 22.97
C LYS A 262 -6.08 0.28 22.86
N ILE A 263 -5.36 -0.80 23.11
CA ILE A 263 -3.90 -0.79 23.25
C ILE A 263 -3.23 -0.45 21.92
N LYS A 264 -3.68 -1.04 20.82
CA LYS A 264 -3.08 -0.78 19.50
C LYS A 264 -3.25 0.67 19.06
N ILE A 265 -4.43 1.24 19.31
CA ILE A 265 -4.70 2.67 19.08
C ILE A 265 -3.79 3.55 19.96
N ASP A 266 -3.67 3.21 21.25
CA ASP A 266 -2.84 3.97 22.19
C ASP A 266 -1.34 3.90 21.80
N ARG A 267 -0.86 2.74 21.33
CA ARG A 267 0.49 2.57 20.75
C ARG A 267 0.67 3.50 19.55
N ALA A 268 -0.23 3.44 18.57
CA ALA A 268 -0.18 4.28 17.36
C ALA A 268 -0.22 5.79 17.68
N LYS A 269 -1.00 6.18 18.70
CA LYS A 269 -1.08 7.55 19.20
C LYS A 269 0.23 7.97 19.88
N LYS A 270 0.77 7.14 20.77
CA LYS A 270 2.03 7.40 21.49
C LYS A 270 3.19 7.65 20.53
N VAL A 271 3.28 6.87 19.45
CA VAL A 271 4.39 6.98 18.49
C VAL A 271 4.14 8.01 17.37
N GLY A 272 3.06 8.79 17.44
CA GLY A 272 2.77 9.86 16.49
C GLY A 272 2.29 9.42 15.11
N LEU A 273 1.87 8.17 14.94
CA LEU A 273 1.41 7.62 13.66
C LEU A 273 -0.08 7.85 13.43
N LEU A 274 -0.89 7.90 14.48
CA LEU A 274 -2.35 7.91 14.36
C LEU A 274 -2.89 9.06 13.49
N GLY A 275 -2.31 10.26 13.59
CA GLY A 275 -2.72 11.41 12.77
C GLY A 275 -2.32 11.31 11.28
N LEU A 276 -1.44 10.38 10.93
CA LEU A 276 -0.99 10.15 9.56
C LEU A 276 -1.85 9.12 8.82
N ILE A 277 -2.61 8.30 9.55
CA ILE A 277 -3.41 7.21 8.99
C ILE A 277 -4.83 7.73 8.66
N ASP A 278 -5.29 7.53 7.43
CA ASP A 278 -6.65 7.91 7.00
C ASP A 278 -7.68 6.83 7.38
N VAL A 279 -7.28 5.55 7.31
CA VAL A 279 -8.12 4.40 7.69
C VAL A 279 -7.31 3.42 8.52
N PHE A 280 -7.77 3.12 9.74
CA PHE A 280 -7.17 2.11 10.62
C PHE A 280 -8.21 1.03 10.86
N ILE A 281 -7.95 -0.20 10.41
CA ILE A 281 -8.84 -1.36 10.58
C ILE A 281 -8.12 -2.43 11.38
N MET A 282 -8.74 -2.87 12.47
CA MET A 282 -8.27 -3.98 13.30
C MET A 282 -9.18 -5.19 13.13
N SER A 283 -8.67 -6.39 13.42
CA SER A 283 -9.54 -7.59 13.47
C SER A 283 -10.69 -7.44 14.48
N ASP A 284 -10.51 -6.65 15.53
CA ASP A 284 -11.57 -6.28 16.49
C ASP A 284 -12.76 -5.58 15.82
N ASP A 285 -12.53 -4.82 14.73
CA ASP A 285 -13.57 -4.06 14.04
C ASP A 285 -14.38 -4.94 13.06
N ILE A 286 -13.79 -6.03 12.54
CA ILE A 286 -14.37 -6.83 11.45
C ILE A 286 -14.65 -8.30 11.82
N GLY A 287 -14.17 -8.76 12.98
CA GLY A 287 -14.41 -10.09 13.53
C GLY A 287 -13.62 -11.24 12.88
N VAL A 288 -12.58 -10.94 12.10
CA VAL A 288 -11.72 -11.93 11.42
C VAL A 288 -10.27 -11.44 11.42
N ASN A 289 -9.30 -12.36 11.40
CA ASN A 289 -7.88 -12.05 11.30
C ASN A 289 -7.42 -12.06 9.82
N LYS A 290 -6.28 -11.42 9.55
CA LYS A 290 -5.63 -11.49 8.23
C LYS A 290 -5.30 -12.95 7.90
N PRO A 291 -5.35 -13.38 6.62
CA PRO A 291 -5.50 -12.60 5.39
C PRO A 291 -6.96 -12.51 4.88
N ASP A 292 -7.98 -12.29 5.72
CA ASP A 292 -9.36 -12.25 5.24
C ASP A 292 -9.67 -11.03 4.33
N MET A 293 -10.41 -11.25 3.23
CA MET A 293 -10.80 -10.23 2.25
C MET A 293 -11.62 -9.06 2.83
N LYS A 294 -12.25 -9.24 4.00
CA LYS A 294 -12.97 -8.17 4.69
C LYS A 294 -12.11 -6.96 5.01
N PHE A 295 -10.83 -7.15 5.35
CA PHE A 295 -9.90 -6.03 5.57
C PHE A 295 -9.79 -5.14 4.33
N TYR A 296 -9.51 -5.75 3.17
CA TYR A 296 -9.32 -5.01 1.92
C TYR A 296 -10.64 -4.39 1.44
N SER A 297 -11.76 -5.10 1.59
CA SER A 297 -13.09 -4.57 1.23
C SER A 297 -13.43 -3.30 1.99
N GLU A 298 -13.15 -3.27 3.31
CA GLU A 298 -13.33 -2.10 4.16
C GLU A 298 -12.40 -0.95 3.77
N VAL A 299 -11.11 -1.22 3.48
CA VAL A 299 -10.18 -0.19 3.00
C VAL A 299 -10.66 0.40 1.68
N PHE A 300 -11.00 -0.44 0.70
CA PHE A 300 -11.42 0.00 -0.64
C PHE A 300 -12.69 0.86 -0.57
N GLY A 301 -13.66 0.46 0.25
CA GLY A 301 -14.89 1.23 0.48
C GLY A 301 -14.63 2.59 1.15
N LYS A 302 -13.85 2.62 2.24
CA LYS A 302 -13.58 3.86 3.00
C LYS A 302 -12.69 4.85 2.25
N LEU A 303 -11.74 4.36 1.47
CA LEU A 303 -10.83 5.20 0.68
C LEU A 303 -11.34 5.48 -0.74
N ASN A 304 -12.37 4.78 -1.21
CA ASN A 304 -12.87 4.81 -2.58
C ASN A 304 -11.76 4.54 -3.61
N VAL A 305 -11.07 3.40 -3.45
CA VAL A 305 -9.95 2.96 -4.29
C VAL A 305 -10.15 1.52 -4.76
N ARG A 306 -9.51 1.15 -5.87
CA ARG A 306 -9.43 -0.24 -6.36
C ARG A 306 -8.13 -0.90 -5.92
N ALA A 307 -8.12 -2.24 -5.91
CA ALA A 307 -6.92 -3.01 -5.55
C ALA A 307 -5.69 -2.66 -6.41
N ASN A 308 -5.86 -2.52 -7.72
CA ASN A 308 -4.77 -2.12 -8.63
C ASN A 308 -4.30 -0.66 -8.48
N GLU A 309 -4.97 0.13 -7.64
CA GLU A 309 -4.58 1.50 -7.26
C GLU A 309 -3.90 1.53 -5.88
N CYS A 310 -3.59 0.35 -5.31
CA CYS A 310 -3.02 0.20 -3.98
C CYS A 310 -1.71 -0.59 -3.98
N ILE A 311 -0.88 -0.31 -2.97
CA ILE A 311 0.30 -1.09 -2.62
C ILE A 311 0.17 -1.57 -1.18
N MET A 312 0.50 -2.84 -0.92
CA MET A 312 0.52 -3.43 0.42
C MET A 312 1.95 -3.58 0.92
N VAL A 313 2.21 -3.10 2.14
CA VAL A 313 3.50 -3.19 2.83
C VAL A 313 3.32 -3.97 4.13
N GLY A 314 4.08 -5.04 4.32
CA GLY A 314 3.98 -5.86 5.53
C GLY A 314 5.22 -6.73 5.77
N ASP A 315 5.36 -7.22 7.00
CA ASP A 315 6.50 -8.04 7.43
C ASP A 315 6.25 -9.54 7.24
N LYS A 316 4.99 -9.98 7.15
CA LYS A 316 4.58 -11.39 7.05
C LYS A 316 4.08 -11.70 5.63
N PRO A 317 4.92 -12.25 4.72
CA PRO A 317 4.53 -12.39 3.31
C PRO A 317 3.24 -13.20 3.08
N GLN A 318 3.06 -14.31 3.80
CA GLN A 318 1.87 -15.16 3.65
C GLN A 318 0.58 -14.53 4.22
N VAL A 319 0.70 -13.65 5.22
CA VAL A 319 -0.44 -13.02 5.92
C VAL A 319 -0.79 -11.68 5.29
N ASP A 320 0.20 -10.89 4.90
CA ASP A 320 0.01 -9.52 4.42
C ASP A 320 -0.01 -9.42 2.91
N LEU A 321 0.83 -10.20 2.21
CA LEU A 321 1.16 -9.92 0.81
C LEU A 321 0.46 -10.87 -0.17
N LYS A 322 0.26 -12.14 0.21
CA LYS A 322 -0.31 -13.14 -0.69
C LYS A 322 -1.69 -12.75 -1.24
N LEU A 323 -2.66 -12.46 -0.37
CA LEU A 323 -3.99 -12.05 -0.84
C LEU A 323 -3.94 -10.70 -1.56
N ALA A 324 -3.14 -9.73 -1.07
CA ALA A 324 -2.96 -8.45 -1.75
C ALA A 324 -2.50 -8.63 -3.21
N LYS A 325 -1.55 -9.53 -3.45
CA LYS A 325 -1.10 -9.89 -4.79
C LYS A 325 -2.21 -10.48 -5.64
N GLU A 326 -2.96 -11.45 -5.10
CA GLU A 326 -4.08 -12.11 -5.79
C GLU A 326 -5.18 -11.11 -6.18
N LEU A 327 -5.37 -10.05 -5.39
CA LEU A 327 -6.29 -8.95 -5.68
C LEU A 327 -5.76 -7.96 -6.73
N GLY A 328 -4.50 -8.09 -7.17
CA GLY A 328 -3.87 -7.23 -8.16
C GLY A 328 -3.15 -6.01 -7.59
N MET A 329 -2.89 -5.97 -6.28
CA MET A 329 -2.07 -4.93 -5.66
C MET A 329 -0.59 -5.16 -5.95
N LYS A 330 0.21 -4.09 -5.86
CA LYS A 330 1.66 -4.23 -5.68
C LYS A 330 1.97 -4.60 -4.23
N THR A 331 3.07 -5.32 -4.01
CA THR A 331 3.43 -5.85 -2.70
C THR A 331 4.88 -5.54 -2.32
N VAL A 332 5.08 -5.09 -1.09
CA VAL A 332 6.40 -4.76 -0.54
C VAL A 332 6.62 -5.53 0.75
N TRP A 333 7.64 -6.37 0.77
CA TRP A 333 8.04 -7.09 1.97
C TRP A 333 9.01 -6.25 2.81
N MET A 334 8.58 -5.89 4.03
CA MET A 334 9.46 -5.35 5.06
C MET A 334 10.23 -6.50 5.72
N LYS A 335 11.52 -6.61 5.45
CA LYS A 335 12.40 -7.64 6.02
C LYS A 335 12.87 -7.25 7.41
N HIS A 336 11.91 -7.14 8.32
CA HIS A 336 12.11 -6.88 9.75
C HIS A 336 11.43 -7.96 10.60
N GLY A 337 11.67 -7.94 11.90
CA GLY A 337 10.98 -8.81 12.85
C GLY A 337 11.37 -10.28 12.75
N SER A 338 10.49 -11.14 13.26
CA SER A 338 10.73 -12.59 13.35
C SER A 338 10.70 -13.30 11.99
N TRP A 339 10.16 -12.66 10.95
CA TRP A 339 9.91 -13.26 9.64
C TRP A 339 10.94 -12.86 8.58
N ALA A 340 11.86 -11.93 8.89
CA ALA A 340 12.88 -11.41 7.97
C ALA A 340 13.79 -12.47 7.32
N GLN A 341 13.95 -13.64 7.96
CA GLN A 341 14.85 -14.71 7.51
C GLN A 341 14.12 -16.00 7.11
N MET A 342 12.82 -15.94 6.78
CA MET A 342 12.09 -17.14 6.32
C MET A 342 12.80 -17.82 5.15
N GLN A 343 13.31 -19.03 5.37
CA GLN A 343 13.78 -19.92 4.32
C GLN A 343 12.71 -20.96 3.98
N GLY A 344 12.61 -21.35 2.70
CA GLY A 344 11.79 -22.50 2.27
C GLY A 344 10.32 -22.21 1.91
N VAL A 345 9.88 -20.95 1.89
CA VAL A 345 8.57 -20.55 1.34
C VAL A 345 8.82 -19.85 -0.01
N ASN A 346 8.13 -20.25 -1.08
CA ASN A 346 8.22 -19.60 -2.40
C ASN A 346 7.52 -18.23 -2.37
N HIS A 347 8.12 -17.25 -1.69
CA HIS A 347 7.58 -15.90 -1.54
C HIS A 347 7.75 -15.04 -2.80
N PHE A 348 8.56 -15.48 -3.76
CA PHE A 348 8.80 -14.78 -5.02
C PHE A 348 7.52 -14.63 -5.88
N GLU A 349 6.51 -15.47 -5.70
CA GLU A 349 5.27 -15.40 -6.47
C GLU A 349 4.39 -14.19 -6.08
N TYR A 350 4.52 -13.71 -4.85
CA TYR A 350 3.62 -12.70 -4.29
C TYR A 350 4.33 -11.55 -3.56
N VAL A 351 5.64 -11.39 -3.81
CA VAL A 351 6.44 -10.24 -3.38
C VAL A 351 6.98 -9.54 -4.62
N ASP A 352 6.54 -8.30 -4.87
CA ASP A 352 7.06 -7.48 -5.98
C ASP A 352 8.37 -6.78 -5.61
N TYR A 353 8.49 -6.34 -4.36
CA TYR A 353 9.65 -5.59 -3.86
C TYR A 353 10.02 -5.99 -2.44
N GLU A 354 11.29 -5.82 -2.09
CA GLU A 354 11.82 -6.06 -0.75
C GLU A 354 12.48 -4.79 -0.20
N ILE A 355 12.22 -4.47 1.06
CA ILE A 355 12.88 -3.38 1.78
C ILE A 355 13.37 -3.86 3.16
N THR A 356 14.46 -3.27 3.63
CA THR A 356 14.95 -3.44 5.01
C THR A 356 14.77 -2.17 5.84
N GLY A 357 14.31 -1.07 5.21
CA GLY A 357 14.00 0.18 5.90
C GLY A 357 13.00 1.05 5.14
N MET A 358 12.24 1.84 5.89
CA MET A 358 11.09 2.61 5.37
C MET A 358 11.46 3.61 4.27
N LYS A 359 12.67 4.16 4.26
CA LYS A 359 13.10 5.12 3.22
C LYS A 359 13.09 4.52 1.81
N GLN A 360 13.39 3.23 1.67
CA GLN A 360 13.39 2.55 0.37
C GLN A 360 11.99 2.49 -0.26
N LEU A 361 10.93 2.55 0.56
CA LEU A 361 9.56 2.60 0.06
C LEU A 361 9.30 3.84 -0.80
N LEU A 362 9.90 4.99 -0.46
CA LEU A 362 9.76 6.22 -1.24
C LEU A 362 10.42 6.13 -2.62
N GLU A 363 11.43 5.27 -2.77
CA GLU A 363 12.07 5.01 -4.05
C GLU A 363 11.19 4.10 -4.91
N ILE A 364 10.72 2.98 -4.33
CA ILE A 364 9.84 2.02 -5.00
C ILE A 364 8.55 2.67 -5.50
N ILE A 365 7.91 3.52 -4.69
CA ILE A 365 6.64 4.15 -5.06
C ILE A 365 6.78 5.09 -6.27
N LYS A 366 7.97 5.67 -6.52
CA LYS A 366 8.21 6.47 -7.73
C LYS A 366 8.31 5.62 -9.00
N ASP A 367 8.63 4.35 -8.83
CA ASP A 367 8.77 3.37 -9.90
C ASP A 367 7.48 2.58 -10.16
N ILE A 368 6.40 2.90 -9.44
CA ILE A 368 5.04 2.39 -9.63
C ILE A 368 4.16 3.54 -10.15
#